data_AF-A2BX68-F1
#
_entry.id   AF-A2BX68-F1
#
_cell.length_a   1.000
_cell.length_b   1.000
_cell.length_c   1.000
_cell.angle_alpha   90.00
_cell.angle_beta   90.00
_cell.angle_gamma   90.00
#
_symmetry.space_group_name_H-M   'P 1'
#
loop_
_entity.id
_entity.type
_entity.pdbx_description
1 polymer ?
#
loop_
_entity_poly.entity_id
_entity_poly.type
_entity_poly.pdbx_seq_one_letter_code
_entity_poly.pdbx_strand_id
1 'polypeptide(L)'
;MKLFKFNFLKKKNQIEEKENNSQEYDRYDEIGNLVKEARIQNNLSIKELSYISKIPESSINSIENNIKDLRPKYPFIRSILFKLEKCLFLKDNTLVGLAIEETNNFDKRNNNYVIGKFDFLNSWEVSIFYFLALISTLFILNRYFISNINIIEIQMIEEKAK
;
A
#
# COMPACT_ATOMS: atom_id res chain seq x y z
N MET A 1 -24.60 3.00 -35.13
CA MET A 1 -23.24 2.71 -34.60
C MET A 1 -23.31 1.43 -33.79
N LYS A 2 -22.43 0.46 -34.07
CA LYS A 2 -22.46 -0.89 -33.50
C LYS A 2 -22.08 -0.86 -32.01
N LEU A 3 -23.02 -1.26 -31.17
CA LEU A 3 -22.83 -1.47 -29.74
C LEU A 3 -22.02 -2.77 -29.50
N PHE A 4 -20.98 -2.61 -28.69
CA PHE A 4 -20.22 -3.58 -27.90
C PHE A 4 -20.48 -5.09 -28.14
N LYS A 5 -19.48 -5.76 -28.74
CA LYS A 5 -19.25 -7.20 -28.56
C LYS A 5 -17.92 -7.38 -27.83
N PHE A 6 -17.96 -7.45 -26.50
CA PHE A 6 -16.84 -7.96 -25.72
C PHE A 6 -16.96 -9.48 -25.64
N ASN A 7 -16.07 -10.18 -26.35
CA ASN A 7 -15.94 -11.63 -26.28
C ASN A 7 -15.32 -12.03 -24.93
N PHE A 8 -16.15 -12.41 -23.98
CA PHE A 8 -15.69 -13.03 -22.73
C PHE A 8 -15.70 -14.56 -22.88
N LEU A 9 -14.64 -15.11 -23.46
CA LEU A 9 -14.37 -16.55 -23.46
C LEU A 9 -13.06 -16.80 -22.74
N LYS A 10 -13.12 -16.80 -21.41
CA LYS A 10 -12.03 -17.19 -20.53
C LYS A 10 -11.90 -18.72 -20.57
N LYS A 11 -11.00 -19.21 -21.41
CA LYS A 11 -10.63 -20.63 -21.46
C LYS A 11 -9.96 -20.99 -20.12
N LYS A 12 -10.65 -21.77 -19.30
CA LYS A 12 -10.13 -22.35 -18.06
C LYS A 12 -9.16 -23.48 -18.45
N ASN A 13 -7.89 -23.15 -18.68
CA ASN A 13 -6.85 -24.16 -18.71
C ASN A 13 -6.57 -24.52 -17.25
N GLN A 14 -7.02 -25.70 -16.84
CA GLN A 14 -6.50 -26.37 -15.65
C GLN A 14 -5.04 -26.69 -15.97
N ILE A 15 -4.14 -25.84 -15.49
CA ILE A 15 -2.74 -26.21 -15.35
C ILE A 15 -2.73 -27.09 -14.11
N GLU A 16 -2.55 -28.39 -14.33
CA GLU A 16 -2.09 -29.31 -13.30
C GLU A 16 -0.86 -28.66 -12.67
N GLU A 17 -1.00 -28.18 -11.44
CA GLU A 17 0.11 -27.72 -10.63
C GLU A 17 1.01 -28.93 -10.40
N LYS A 18 2.00 -29.09 -11.28
CA LYS A 18 3.22 -29.79 -10.92
C LYS A 18 3.73 -29.12 -9.66
N GLU A 19 3.68 -29.85 -8.55
CA GLU A 19 4.44 -29.60 -7.34
C GLU A 19 5.92 -29.43 -7.72
N ASN A 20 6.26 -28.22 -8.13
CA ASN A 20 7.64 -27.78 -8.15
C ASN A 20 8.01 -27.57 -6.68
N ASN A 21 8.51 -28.65 -6.06
CA ASN A 21 9.28 -28.61 -4.81
C ASN A 21 10.60 -27.83 -5.02
N SER A 22 10.53 -26.60 -5.53
CA SER A 22 11.54 -25.61 -5.21
C SER A 22 11.29 -25.26 -3.76
N GLN A 23 12.07 -25.84 -2.84
CA GLN A 23 12.11 -25.40 -1.46
C GLN A 23 12.21 -23.87 -1.47
N GLU A 24 11.10 -23.22 -1.15
CA GLU A 24 11.01 -21.77 -1.14
C GLU A 24 11.91 -21.29 -0.01
N TYR A 25 13.08 -20.76 -0.37
CA TYR A 25 14.03 -20.23 0.59
C TYR A 25 13.38 -19.04 1.32
N ASP A 26 12.97 -19.26 2.56
CA ASP A 26 12.38 -18.23 3.40
C ASP A 26 13.50 -17.35 3.95
N ARG A 27 13.66 -16.13 3.39
CA ARG A 27 14.70 -15.19 3.85
C ARG A 27 14.54 -14.78 5.31
N TYR A 28 13.37 -14.98 5.92
CA TYR A 28 13.23 -14.75 7.35
C TYR A 28 13.85 -15.85 8.21
N ASP A 29 14.08 -17.06 7.68
CA ASP A 29 14.93 -18.05 8.36
C ASP A 29 16.37 -17.54 8.45
N GLU A 30 16.89 -16.93 7.38
CA GLU A 30 18.22 -16.33 7.36
C GLU A 30 18.33 -15.19 8.39
N ILE A 31 17.33 -14.29 8.41
CA ILE A 31 17.25 -13.20 9.39
C ILE A 31 17.23 -13.76 10.81
N GLY A 32 16.41 -14.78 11.08
CA GLY A 32 16.30 -15.41 12.40
C GLY A 32 17.62 -16.01 12.86
N ASN A 33 18.33 -16.71 11.97
CA ASN A 33 19.63 -17.30 12.23
C ASN A 33 20.68 -16.22 12.52
N LEU A 34 20.77 -15.16 11.70
CA LEU A 34 21.71 -14.06 11.91
C LEU A 34 21.50 -13.36 13.25
N VAL A 35 20.24 -13.08 13.60
CA VAL A 35 19.90 -12.46 14.90
C VAL A 35 20.32 -13.37 16.05
N LYS A 36 20.02 -14.67 15.96
CA LYS A 36 20.35 -15.66 16.99
C LYS A 36 21.85 -15.84 17.16
N GLU A 37 22.60 -15.93 16.06
CA GLU A 37 24.06 -16.03 16.06
C GLU A 37 24.70 -14.80 16.70
N ALA A 38 24.30 -13.60 16.26
CA ALA A 38 24.81 -12.36 16.81
C ALA A 38 24.47 -12.20 18.29
N ARG A 39 23.28 -12.64 18.71
CA ARG A 39 22.89 -12.63 20.13
C ARG A 39 23.80 -13.56 20.96
N ILE A 40 24.05 -14.77 20.47
CA ILE A 40 24.93 -15.75 21.13
C ILE A 40 26.38 -15.23 21.19
N GLN A 41 26.89 -14.64 20.10
CA GLN A 41 28.23 -14.04 20.05
C GLN A 41 28.40 -12.90 21.05
N ASN A 42 27.34 -12.13 21.30
CA ASN A 42 27.33 -11.07 22.30
C ASN A 42 27.02 -11.58 23.73
N ASN A 43 26.89 -12.91 23.94
CA ASN A 43 26.51 -13.52 25.22
C ASN A 43 25.22 -12.96 25.83
N LEU A 44 24.24 -12.56 25.00
CA LEU A 44 22.99 -11.98 25.47
C LEU A 44 21.89 -13.04 25.60
N SER A 45 21.14 -13.01 26.70
CA SER A 45 19.84 -13.68 26.78
C SER A 45 18.77 -12.90 26.01
N ILE A 46 17.67 -13.57 25.66
CA ILE A 46 16.51 -12.92 25.02
C ILE A 46 15.95 -11.80 25.92
N LYS A 47 15.96 -12.00 27.24
CA LYS A 47 15.51 -11.01 28.23
C LYS A 47 16.39 -9.76 28.25
N GLU A 48 17.71 -9.95 28.22
CA GLU A 48 18.67 -8.84 28.19
C GLU A 48 18.58 -8.08 26.86
N LEU A 49 18.51 -8.79 25.74
CA LEU A 49 18.32 -8.17 24.44
C LEU A 49 16.99 -7.39 24.37
N SER A 50 15.92 -7.94 24.93
CA SER A 50 14.62 -7.27 25.06
C SER A 50 14.74 -5.97 25.86
N TYR A 51 15.44 -6.00 26.99
CA TYR A 51 15.67 -4.81 27.83
C TYR A 51 16.49 -3.73 27.11
N ILE A 52 17.63 -4.11 26.51
CA ILE A 52 18.55 -3.19 25.80
C ILE A 52 17.86 -2.57 24.59
N SER A 53 17.22 -3.41 23.77
CA SER A 53 16.59 -2.98 22.53
C SER A 53 15.18 -2.43 22.74
N LYS A 54 14.57 -2.55 23.93
CA LYS A 54 13.15 -2.23 24.19
C LYS A 54 12.20 -2.90 23.18
N ILE A 55 12.53 -4.12 22.74
CA ILE A 55 11.70 -4.94 21.87
C ILE A 55 11.14 -6.08 22.72
N PRO A 56 9.83 -6.39 22.67
CA PRO A 56 9.26 -7.48 23.47
C PRO A 56 9.95 -8.83 23.20
N GLU A 57 10.15 -9.62 24.25
CA GLU A 57 10.74 -10.97 24.16
C GLU A 57 10.01 -11.85 23.13
N SER A 58 8.69 -11.74 23.06
CA SER A 58 7.86 -12.47 22.09
C SER A 58 8.20 -12.12 20.64
N SER A 59 8.52 -10.86 20.36
CA SER A 59 8.90 -10.40 19.03
C SER A 59 10.30 -10.85 18.65
N ILE A 60 11.25 -10.84 19.59
CA ILE A 60 12.59 -11.38 19.37
C ILE A 60 12.50 -12.89 19.11
N ASN A 61 11.73 -13.61 19.92
CA ASN A 61 11.57 -15.05 19.81
C ASN A 61 10.85 -15.46 18.51
N SER A 62 9.87 -14.67 18.04
CA SER A 62 9.20 -14.95 16.76
C SER A 62 10.08 -14.66 15.54
N ILE A 63 11.04 -13.73 15.66
CA ILE A 63 12.07 -13.47 14.65
C ILE A 63 13.11 -14.59 14.64
N GLU A 64 13.71 -14.94 15.78
CA GLU A 64 14.75 -15.98 15.87
C GLU A 64 14.25 -17.36 15.41
N ASN A 65 12.98 -17.69 15.65
CA ASN A 65 12.39 -18.99 15.29
C ASN A 65 11.52 -18.94 14.02
N ASN A 66 11.55 -17.85 13.25
CA ASN A 66 10.76 -17.67 12.03
C ASN A 66 9.24 -17.99 12.19
N ILE A 67 8.63 -17.67 13.34
CA ILE A 67 7.20 -17.97 13.59
C ILE A 67 6.33 -16.93 12.88
N LYS A 68 5.82 -17.27 11.69
CA LYS A 68 5.09 -16.35 10.78
C LYS A 68 3.92 -15.62 11.42
N ASP A 69 3.11 -16.31 12.23
CA ASP A 69 1.89 -15.74 12.83
C ASP A 69 2.18 -14.73 13.93
N LEU A 70 3.31 -14.87 14.62
CA LEU A 70 3.72 -14.04 15.75
C LEU A 70 4.79 -13.01 15.37
N ARG A 71 5.28 -13.05 14.13
CA ARG A 71 6.26 -12.09 13.65
C ARG A 71 5.60 -10.72 13.51
N PRO A 72 6.27 -9.64 13.94
CA PRO A 72 5.85 -8.30 13.58
C PRO A 72 5.64 -8.18 12.07
N LYS A 73 4.55 -7.54 11.65
CA LYS A 73 4.27 -7.27 10.24
C LYS A 73 4.92 -5.95 9.81
N TYR A 74 5.04 -5.73 8.50
CA TYR A 74 5.43 -4.42 7.97
C TYR A 74 4.38 -3.35 8.39
N PRO A 75 4.79 -2.12 8.74
CA PRO A 75 6.15 -1.55 8.73
C PRO A 75 6.98 -1.82 10.00
N PHE A 76 6.38 -2.41 11.04
CA PHE A 76 7.00 -2.56 12.35
C PHE A 76 8.24 -3.46 12.32
N ILE A 77 8.20 -4.57 11.55
CA ILE A 77 9.35 -5.48 11.42
C ILE A 77 10.62 -4.76 10.95
N ARG A 78 10.49 -3.82 10.01
CA ARG A 78 11.62 -3.04 9.50
C ARG A 78 12.29 -2.23 10.61
N SER A 79 11.48 -1.56 11.43
CA SER A 79 11.99 -0.76 12.55
C SER A 79 12.64 -1.61 13.65
N ILE A 80 12.09 -2.81 13.88
CA ILE A 80 12.61 -3.79 14.85
C ILE A 80 13.96 -4.33 14.37
N LEU A 81 14.06 -4.76 13.11
CA LEU A 81 15.31 -5.26 12.53
C LEU A 81 16.41 -4.20 12.54
N PHE A 82 16.09 -2.96 12.17
CA PHE A 82 17.04 -1.84 12.25
C PHE A 82 17.56 -1.60 13.68
N LYS A 83 16.69 -1.78 14.68
CA LYS A 83 17.08 -1.62 16.08
C LYS A 83 17.93 -2.80 16.58
N LEU A 84 17.61 -4.02 16.15
CA LEU A 84 18.42 -5.21 16.43
C LEU A 84 19.81 -5.11 15.81
N GLU A 85 19.94 -4.60 14.59
CA GLU A 85 21.24 -4.35 13.96
C GLU A 85 22.15 -3.49 14.86
N LYS A 86 21.59 -2.38 15.37
CA LYS A 86 22.31 -1.49 16.27
C LYS A 86 22.66 -2.13 17.61
N CYS A 87 21.74 -2.89 18.21
CA CYS A 87 21.95 -3.51 19.52
C CYS A 87 22.92 -4.70 19.46
N LEU A 88 23.02 -5.38 18.32
CA LEU A 88 23.87 -6.56 18.12
C LEU A 88 25.18 -6.23 17.40
N PHE A 89 25.46 -4.94 17.14
CA PHE A 89 26.63 -4.46 16.41
C PHE A 89 26.80 -5.10 15.02
N LEU A 90 25.68 -5.40 14.36
CA LEU A 90 25.67 -5.89 12.99
C LEU A 90 25.93 -4.75 12.01
N LYS A 91 26.42 -5.09 10.81
CA LYS A 91 26.55 -4.12 9.73
C LYS A 91 25.18 -3.54 9.37
N ASP A 92 25.12 -2.22 9.25
CA ASP A 92 23.90 -1.51 8.88
C ASP A 92 23.26 -2.09 7.60
N ASN A 93 21.93 -2.22 7.62
CA ASN A 93 21.11 -2.72 6.52
C ASN A 93 21.30 -4.20 6.14
N THR A 94 21.97 -5.01 6.97
CA THR A 94 22.09 -6.45 6.70
C THR A 94 20.74 -7.17 6.86
N LEU A 95 20.08 -7.02 8.00
CA LEU A 95 18.77 -7.61 8.28
C LEU A 95 17.65 -6.87 7.53
N VAL A 96 17.73 -5.53 7.48
CA VAL A 96 16.72 -4.71 6.81
C VAL A 96 16.74 -4.95 5.29
N GLY A 97 17.92 -5.15 4.70
CA GLY A 97 18.07 -5.47 3.27
C GLY A 97 17.37 -6.77 2.90
N LEU A 98 17.60 -7.83 3.68
CA LEU A 98 16.96 -9.14 3.50
C LEU A 98 15.42 -9.05 3.62
N ALA A 99 14.92 -8.25 4.56
CA ALA A 99 13.48 -8.08 4.75
C ALA A 99 12.81 -7.30 3.60
N ILE A 100 13.47 -6.29 3.02
CA ILE A 100 12.93 -5.52 1.89
C ILE A 100 12.82 -6.39 0.64
N GLU A 101 13.82 -7.22 0.37
CA GLU A 101 13.81 -8.12 -0.78
C GLU A 101 12.71 -9.18 -0.68
N GLU A 102 12.39 -9.61 0.54
CA GLU A 102 11.27 -10.49 0.83
C GLU A 102 9.92 -9.80 0.60
N THR A 103 9.73 -8.59 1.11
CA THR A 103 8.51 -7.81 0.85
C THR A 103 8.29 -7.55 -0.64
N ASN A 104 9.34 -7.17 -1.38
CA ASN A 104 9.24 -6.92 -2.83
C ASN A 104 8.86 -8.18 -3.62
N ASN A 105 9.40 -9.34 -3.23
CA ASN A 105 9.02 -10.61 -3.85
C ASN A 105 7.60 -11.04 -3.45
N PHE A 106 7.19 -10.76 -2.21
CA PHE A 106 5.82 -10.99 -1.75
C PHE A 106 4.83 -10.12 -2.51
N ASP A 107 5.08 -8.82 -2.67
CA ASP A 107 4.23 -7.91 -3.44
C ASP A 107 4.16 -8.34 -4.91
N LYS A 108 5.29 -8.72 -5.51
CA LYS A 108 5.32 -9.24 -6.88
C LYS A 108 4.52 -10.53 -7.05
N ARG A 109 4.53 -11.42 -6.06
CA ARG A 109 3.77 -12.68 -6.05
C ARG A 109 2.29 -12.48 -5.69
N ASN A 110 1.99 -11.47 -4.88
CA ASN A 110 0.65 -11.14 -4.39
C ASN A 110 -0.05 -10.05 -5.21
N ASN A 111 0.50 -9.69 -6.39
CA ASN A 111 -0.13 -8.79 -7.38
C ASN A 111 -1.45 -9.33 -7.99
N ASN A 112 -2.09 -10.30 -7.36
CA ASN A 112 -3.50 -10.58 -7.55
C ASN A 112 -4.32 -9.51 -6.83
N TYR A 113 -4.42 -8.33 -7.45
CA TYR A 113 -5.46 -7.32 -7.27
C TYR A 113 -6.20 -7.36 -5.93
N VAL A 114 -5.61 -6.77 -4.89
CA VAL A 114 -6.41 -6.21 -3.81
C VAL A 114 -7.12 -4.98 -4.37
N ILE A 115 -8.28 -5.20 -5.00
CA ILE A 115 -9.32 -4.18 -5.11
C ILE A 115 -9.86 -4.00 -3.69
N GLY A 116 -9.02 -3.39 -2.85
CA GLY A 116 -9.39 -2.93 -1.53
C GLY A 116 -10.45 -1.87 -1.71
N LYS A 117 -11.48 -1.92 -0.86
CA LYS A 117 -12.59 -0.96 -0.77
C LYS A 117 -12.12 0.44 -1.16
N PHE A 118 -12.49 0.90 -2.35
CA PHE A 118 -12.18 2.25 -2.75
C PHE A 118 -13.01 3.20 -1.89
N ASP A 119 -12.41 3.76 -0.84
CA ASP A 119 -12.93 4.90 -0.10
C ASP A 119 -12.79 6.18 -0.95
N PHE A 120 -13.42 6.16 -2.14
CA PHE A 120 -13.42 7.31 -3.06
C PHE A 120 -13.92 8.57 -2.34
N LEU A 121 -14.91 8.44 -1.47
CA LEU A 121 -15.54 9.58 -0.80
C LEU A 121 -14.63 10.26 0.25
N ASN A 122 -13.63 9.56 0.79
CA ASN A 122 -12.77 10.10 1.85
C ASN A 122 -11.39 10.55 1.32
N SER A 123 -11.18 10.46 0.01
CA SER A 123 -9.93 10.81 -0.66
C SER A 123 -9.90 12.31 -1.02
N TRP A 124 -8.79 13.00 -0.75
CA TRP A 124 -8.62 14.44 -1.00
C TRP A 124 -8.83 14.82 -2.48
N GLU A 125 -8.59 13.87 -3.40
CA GLU A 125 -8.84 13.99 -4.83
C GLU A 125 -10.33 14.25 -5.13
N VAL A 126 -11.24 13.62 -4.40
CA VAL A 126 -12.70 13.82 -4.59
C VAL A 126 -13.13 15.19 -4.11
N SER A 127 -12.49 15.75 -3.08
CA SER A 127 -12.71 17.14 -2.68
C SER A 127 -12.40 18.12 -3.80
N ILE A 128 -11.31 17.89 -4.55
CA ILE A 128 -10.94 18.68 -5.73
C ILE A 128 -11.99 18.56 -6.83
N PHE A 129 -12.50 17.34 -7.10
CA PHE A 129 -13.58 17.14 -8.07
C PHE A 129 -14.88 17.84 -7.67
N TYR A 130 -15.27 17.79 -6.40
CA TYR A 130 -16.44 18.52 -5.89
C TYR A 130 -16.28 20.03 -6.05
N PHE A 131 -15.11 20.57 -5.72
CA PHE A 131 -14.81 21.99 -5.89
C PHE A 131 -14.88 22.42 -7.37
N LEU A 132 -14.33 21.61 -8.28
CA LEU A 132 -14.36 21.87 -9.72
C LEU A 132 -15.79 21.83 -10.28
N ALA A 133 -16.60 20.86 -9.84
CA ALA A 133 -18.00 20.76 -10.22
C ALA A 133 -18.79 21.99 -9.74
N LEU A 134 -18.53 22.45 -8.53
CA LEU A 134 -19.17 23.64 -7.94
C LEU A 134 -18.81 24.93 -8.67
N ILE A 135 -17.53 25.11 -9.06
CA ILE A 135 -17.12 26.25 -9.89
C ILE A 135 -17.80 26.17 -11.27
N SER A 136 -17.86 24.97 -11.86
CA SER A 136 -18.46 24.78 -13.17
C SER A 136 -19.95 25.13 -13.17
N THR A 137 -20.70 24.74 -12.14
CA THR A 137 -22.12 25.10 -12.01
C THR A 137 -22.32 26.60 -11.83
N LEU A 138 -21.51 27.26 -11.00
CA LEU A 138 -21.51 28.72 -10.86
C LEU A 138 -21.21 29.43 -12.19
N PHE A 139 -20.24 28.92 -12.95
CA PHE A 139 -19.87 29.49 -14.25
C PHE A 139 -20.99 29.38 -15.28
N ILE A 140 -21.63 28.22 -15.38
CA ILE A 140 -22.78 27.98 -16.27
C ILE A 140 -23.95 28.89 -15.89
N LEU A 141 -24.22 29.02 -14.60
CA LEU A 141 -25.31 29.87 -14.10
C LEU A 141 -25.04 31.35 -14.41
N ASN A 142 -23.82 31.83 -14.15
CA ASN A 142 -23.43 33.21 -14.45
C ASN A 142 -23.55 33.51 -15.95
N ARG A 143 -23.10 32.59 -16.81
CA ARG A 143 -23.24 32.72 -18.27
C ARG A 143 -24.70 32.77 -18.72
N TYR A 144 -25.56 31.95 -18.12
CA TYR A 144 -26.99 31.93 -18.42
C TYR A 144 -27.66 33.26 -18.06
N PHE A 145 -27.36 33.82 -16.88
CA PHE A 145 -27.90 35.11 -16.47
C PHE A 145 -27.45 36.26 -17.37
N ILE A 146 -26.15 36.36 -17.66
CA ILE A 146 -25.62 37.40 -18.56
C ILE A 146 -26.27 37.32 -19.94
N SER A 147 -26.44 36.11 -20.47
CA SER A 147 -27.03 35.91 -21.80
C SER A 147 -28.52 36.26 -21.83
N ASN A 148 -29.27 35.93 -20.78
CA ASN A 148 -30.71 36.22 -20.73
C ASN A 148 -31.02 37.70 -20.45
N ILE A 149 -30.22 38.39 -19.65
CA ILE A 149 -30.42 39.83 -19.37
C ILE A 149 -30.33 40.64 -20.67
N ASN A 150 -29.33 40.34 -21.52
CA ASN A 150 -29.16 41.02 -22.80
C ASN A 150 -30.35 40.79 -23.74
N ILE A 151 -30.96 39.60 -23.73
CA ILE A 151 -32.14 39.29 -24.58
C ILE A 151 -33.37 40.08 -24.12
N ILE A 152 -33.61 40.18 -22.81
CA ILE A 152 -34.74 40.92 -22.25
C ILE A 152 -34.60 42.43 -22.53
N GLU A 153 -33.39 42.97 -22.41
CA GLU A 153 -33.14 44.39 -22.69
C GLU A 153 -33.37 44.75 -24.16
N ILE A 154 -32.92 43.90 -25.10
CA ILE A 154 -33.15 44.10 -26.54
C ILE A 154 -34.64 44.04 -26.88
N GLN A 155 -35.37 43.07 -26.32
CA GLN A 155 -36.83 42.96 -26.53
C GLN A 155 -37.59 44.17 -25.99
N MET A 156 -37.20 44.69 -24.82
CA MET A 156 -37.84 45.86 -24.21
C MET A 156 -37.57 47.15 -25.00
N ILE A 157 -36.40 47.27 -25.64
CA ILE A 157 -36.08 48.39 -26.54
C ILE A 157 -36.89 48.29 -27.84
N GLU A 158 -37.02 47.08 -28.41
CA GLU A 158 -37.80 46.85 -29.63
C GLU A 158 -39.30 47.14 -29.42
N GLU A 159 -39.87 46.73 -28.28
CA GLU A 159 -41.27 47.01 -27.95
C GLU A 159 -41.53 48.51 -27.73
N LYS A 160 -40.56 49.26 -27.20
CA LYS A 160 -40.66 50.72 -27.04
C LYS A 160 -40.42 51.53 -28.32
N ALA A 161 -39.74 50.95 -29.30
CA ALA A 161 -39.45 51.59 -30.59
C ALA A 161 -40.58 51.43 -31.62
N LYS A 162 -41.64 50.68 -31.28
CA LYS A 162 -42.82 50.41 -32.10
C LYS A 162 -44.02 51.21 -31.62
#